data_AF-A0A8S3A1D7-F1
#
_entry.id   AF-A0A8S3A1D7-F1
#
_cell.length_a   1.000
_cell.length_b   1.000
_cell.length_c   1.000
_cell.angle_alpha   90.00
_cell.angle_beta   90.00
_cell.angle_gamma   90.00
#
_symmetry.space_group_name_H-M   'P 1'
#
loop_
_entity.id
_entity.type
_entity.pdbx_description
1 polymer ?
#
loop_
_entity_poly.entity_id
_entity_poly.type
_entity_poly.pdbx_seq_one_letter_code
_entity_poly.pdbx_strand_id
1 'polypeptide(L)' 'MSNHLVSYVAICSILWISSMNAQYACDIVKFKYGSVCRCTEDYCDTIAPLGTIPTSQAALYESTSEHTGTHRLT' A
#
# COMPACT_ATOMS: atom_id res chain seq x y z
N MET A 1 -29.72 -19.79 19.35
CA MET A 1 -29.19 -19.24 18.07
C MET A 1 -27.92 -18.46 18.35
N SER A 2 -26.94 -18.49 17.45
CA SER A 2 -26.02 -17.36 17.19
C SER A 2 -24.64 -17.21 17.84
N ASN A 3 -23.96 -18.21 18.42
CA ASN A 3 -22.53 -18.01 18.73
C ASN A 3 -21.62 -18.16 17.48
N HIS A 4 -21.97 -19.06 16.56
CA HIS A 4 -21.21 -19.26 15.32
C HIS A 4 -21.43 -18.15 14.28
N LEU A 5 -22.65 -17.59 14.20
CA LEU A 5 -22.97 -16.47 13.30
C LEU A 5 -22.22 -15.19 13.67
N VAL A 6 -22.10 -14.90 14.96
CA VAL A 6 -21.34 -13.72 15.45
C VAL A 6 -19.86 -13.85 15.13
N SER A 7 -19.30 -15.05 15.25
CA SER A 7 -17.89 -15.32 14.93
C SER A 7 -17.59 -15.16 13.43
N TYR A 8 -18.46 -15.66 12.55
CA TYR A 8 -18.29 -15.52 11.10
C TYR A 8 -18.36 -14.06 10.62
N VAL A 9 -19.32 -13.28 11.15
CA VAL A 9 -19.46 -11.87 10.79
C VAL A 9 -18.24 -11.06 11.26
N ALA A 10 -17.71 -11.35 12.45
CA ALA A 10 -16.49 -10.71 12.95
C ALA A 10 -15.26 -11.03 12.08
N ILE A 11 -15.08 -12.29 11.66
CA ILE A 11 -13.96 -12.70 10.81
C ILE A 11 -14.04 -12.02 9.43
N CYS A 12 -15.22 -11.99 8.80
CA CYS A 12 -15.41 -11.32 7.51
C CYS A 12 -15.14 -9.80 7.56
N SER A 13 -15.51 -9.13 8.67
CA SER A 13 -15.29 -7.69 8.82
C SER A 13 -13.81 -7.35 9.06
N ILE A 14 -13.06 -8.18 9.77
CA ILE A 14 -11.60 -8.00 9.95
C ILE A 14 -10.84 -8.20 8.63
N LEU A 15 -11.24 -9.20 7.82
CA LEU A 15 -10.68 -9.45 6.49
C LEU A 15 -10.93 -8.28 5.52
N TRP A 16 -12.11 -7.68 5.56
CA TRP A 16 -12.44 -6.50 4.74
C TRP A 16 -11.59 -5.29 5.10
N ILE A 17 -11.40 -4.97 6.38
CA ILE A 17 -10.59 -3.82 6.82
C ILE A 17 -9.13 -3.97 6.40
N SER A 18 -8.61 -5.20 6.38
CA SER A 18 -7.23 -5.50 5.96
C SER A 18 -6.99 -5.20 4.47
N SER A 19 -8.02 -5.36 3.63
CA SER A 19 -7.91 -5.13 2.18
C SER A 19 -7.83 -3.64 1.78
N MET A 20 -8.34 -2.73 2.61
CA MET A 20 -8.36 -1.28 2.30
C MET A 20 -7.01 -0.57 2.53
N ASN A 21 -6.02 -1.25 3.12
CA ASN A 21 -4.70 -0.69 3.44
C ASN A 21 -3.55 -1.40 2.72
N ALA A 22 -3.83 -2.19 1.68
CA ALA A 22 -2.79 -2.87 0.92
C ALA A 22 -1.99 -1.84 0.09
N GLN A 23 -0.73 -1.59 0.51
CA GLN A 23 0.24 -0.84 -0.25
C GLN A 23 1.09 -1.82 -1.08
N TYR A 24 1.05 -1.69 -2.40
CA TYR A 24 1.85 -2.50 -3.30
C TYR A 24 3.12 -1.75 -3.71
N ALA A 25 4.27 -2.44 -3.64
CA ALA A 25 5.55 -1.85 -4.02
C ALA A 25 5.73 -1.85 -5.55
N CYS A 26 6.59 -0.97 -6.06
CA CYS A 26 6.96 -0.98 -7.47
C CYS A 26 7.62 -2.30 -7.89
N ASP A 27 7.04 -3.00 -8.88
CA ASP A 27 7.69 -4.14 -9.55
C ASP A 27 8.64 -3.60 -10.64
N ILE A 28 9.92 -3.47 -10.29
CA ILE A 28 10.92 -2.80 -11.14
C ILE A 28 11.35 -3.71 -12.29
N VAL A 29 11.16 -3.23 -13.53
CA VAL A 29 11.66 -3.88 -14.75
C VAL A 29 12.70 -2.99 -15.44
N LYS A 30 13.86 -3.58 -15.76
CA LYS A 30 14.95 -2.89 -16.46
C LYS A 30 14.75 -2.94 -17.97
N PHE A 31 14.82 -1.77 -18.61
CA PHE A 31 14.85 -1.57 -20.05
C PHE A 31 16.18 -0.97 -20.50
N LYS A 32 16.40 -0.94 -21.81
CA LYS A 32 17.63 -0.41 -22.43
C LYS A 32 17.95 1.05 -22.02
N TYR A 33 16.93 1.84 -21.68
CA TYR A 33 17.06 3.27 -21.40
C TYR A 33 16.66 3.67 -19.97
N GLY A 34 16.44 2.71 -19.08
CA GLY A 34 16.04 2.99 -17.68
C GLY A 34 15.24 1.86 -17.05
N SER A 35 14.74 2.11 -15.85
CA SER A 35 13.87 1.19 -15.10
C SER A 35 12.45 1.74 -15.03
N VAL A 36 11.44 0.88 -15.03
CA VAL A 36 10.03 1.25 -14.90
C VAL A 36 9.33 0.40 -13.85
N CYS A 37 8.28 0.92 -13.24
CA CYS A 37 7.33 0.13 -12.45
C CYS A 37 6.35 -0.56 -13.41
N ARG A 38 6.29 -1.89 -13.36
CA ARG A 38 5.38 -2.67 -14.19
C ARG A 38 4.04 -2.84 -13.49
N CYS A 39 2.97 -2.52 -14.20
CA CYS A 39 1.61 -2.87 -13.83
C CYS A 39 1.05 -3.95 -14.77
N THR A 40 0.23 -4.84 -14.23
CA THR A 40 -0.52 -5.89 -14.91
C THR A 40 -2.02 -5.71 -14.64
N GLU A 41 -2.86 -6.61 -15.14
CA GLU A 41 -4.31 -6.58 -14.90
C GLU A 41 -4.67 -6.66 -13.40
N ASP A 42 -3.87 -7.42 -12.63
CA ASP A 42 -4.15 -7.70 -11.21
C ASP A 42 -3.19 -6.99 -10.24
N TYR A 43 -2.19 -6.24 -10.74
CA TYR A 43 -1.14 -5.66 -9.91
C TYR A 43 -0.65 -4.31 -10.43
N CYS A 44 -0.57 -3.33 -9.55
CA CYS A 44 0.13 -2.07 -9.80
C CYS A 44 0.60 -1.52 -8.46
N ASP A 45 1.69 -0.75 -8.44
CA ASP A 45 2.11 -0.08 -7.22
C ASP A 45 1.06 0.92 -6.75
N THR A 46 0.92 1.04 -5.44
CA THR A 46 -0.05 1.94 -4.83
C THR A 46 0.61 2.72 -3.71
N ILE A 47 0.10 3.92 -3.48
CA ILE A 47 0.43 4.71 -2.30
C ILE A 47 -0.79 4.65 -1.39
N ALA A 48 -0.57 4.29 -0.12
CA ALA A 48 -1.64 4.33 0.86
C ALA A 48 -2.22 5.76 0.96
N PRO A 49 -3.54 5.91 1.23
CA PRO A 49 -4.14 7.23 1.39
C PRO A 49 -3.34 8.10 2.38
N LEU A 50 -3.17 9.38 2.04
CA LEU A 50 -2.50 10.33 2.93
C LEU A 50 -3.33 10.47 4.20
N GLY A 51 -2.84 9.92 5.31
CA GLY A 51 -3.41 10.13 6.63
C GLY A 51 -3.25 11.58 7.10
N THR A 52 -3.80 11.89 8.27
CA THR A 52 -3.62 13.23 8.87
C THR A 52 -2.16 13.41 9.29
N ILE A 53 -1.51 14.44 8.76
CA ILE A 53 -0.16 14.85 9.18
C ILE A 53 -0.32 15.75 10.41
N PRO A 54 0.32 15.43 11.55
CA PRO A 54 0.27 16.27 12.74
C PRO A 54 0.79 17.69 12.47
N THR A 55 0.27 18.68 13.20
CA THR A 55 0.81 20.04 13.18
C THR A 55 2.30 20.04 13.48
N SER A 56 3.05 20.83 12.72
CA SER A 56 4.52 20.93 12.77
C SER A 56 5.29 19.73 12.20
N GLN A 57 4.63 18.82 11.50
CA GLN A 57 5.28 17.75 10.72
C GLN A 57 5.00 17.89 9.23
N ALA A 58 5.84 17.25 8.42
CA ALA A 58 5.65 17.09 6.97
C ALA A 58 5.90 15.62 6.59
N ALA A 59 5.20 15.15 5.57
CA ALA A 59 5.46 13.83 5.01
C ALA A 59 6.46 13.95 3.85
N LEU A 60 7.49 13.10 3.85
CA LEU A 60 8.48 13.02 2.79
C LEU A 60 8.16 11.83 1.87
N TYR A 61 8.09 12.10 0.57
CA TYR A 61 7.94 11.10 -0.49
C TYR A 61 9.15 11.22 -1.41
N GLU A 62 9.93 10.15 -1.49
CA GLU A 62 11.15 10.11 -2.29
C GLU A 62 11.06 9.02 -3.36
N SER A 63 11.55 9.34 -4.56
CA SER A 63 11.74 8.40 -5.65
C SER A 63 13.17 8.51 -6.13
N THR A 64 13.93 7.41 -6.02
CA THR A 64 15.33 7.36 -6.47
C THR A 64 15.46 6.47 -7.70
N SER A 65 16.55 6.62 -8.44
CA SER A 65 16.88 5.74 -9.58
C SER A 65 17.18 4.30 -9.16
N GLU A 66 17.46 4.06 -7.87
CA GLU A 66 17.78 2.74 -7.31
C GLU A 66 16.63 2.10 -6.54
N HIS A 67 15.69 2.89 -6.01
CA HIS A 67 14.50 2.46 -5.25
C HIS A 67 13.32 3.42 -5.49
N THR A 68 12.22 2.86 -6.01
CA THR A 68 10.90 3.50 -6.04
C THR A 68 10.09 2.94 -4.88
N GLY A 69 10.11 3.64 -3.75
CA GLY A 69 9.44 3.21 -2.53
C GLY A 69 9.52 4.29 -1.46
N THR A 70 8.38 4.67 -0.93
CA THR A 70 8.24 5.69 0.12
C THR A 70 8.99 5.29 1.38
N HIS A 71 10.11 5.95 1.67
CA HIS A 71 10.70 5.94 3.00
C HIS A 71 10.00 7.00 3.86
N ARG A 72 9.11 6.54 4.75
CA ARG A 72 8.60 7.38 5.84
C ARG A 72 9.71 7.53 6.87
N LEU A 73 10.49 8.59 6.76
CA LEU A 73 11.45 9.00 7.80
C LEU A 73 10.82 10.11 8.66
N THR A 74 11.03 9.91 9.96
CA THR A 74 10.57 10.67 11.14
C THR A 74 10.94 12.15 11.14
#